data_AF-A0AAU0ME86-F1
#
_entry.id   AF-A0AAU0ME86-F1
#
_cell.length_a   1.000
_cell.length_b   1.000
_cell.length_c   1.000
_cell.angle_alpha   90.00
_cell.angle_beta   90.00
_cell.angle_gamma   90.00
#
_symmetry.space_group_name_H-M   'P 1'
#
loop_
_entity.id
_entity.type
_entity.pdbx_description
1 polymer ?
#
loop_
_entity_poly.entity_id
_entity_poly.type
_entity_poly.pdbx_seq_one_letter_code
_entity_poly.pdbx_strand_id
1 'polypeptide(L)'
;MTTTSPAAQRGGARVAVQRFGTFLSGMIMPNIPALIAWGIITAFFIPVGWTPNADLSTMVGPIIHYLLPILIAYTAGYMVYKIRGGVVASIAVMGAIAGSDLLIANFNATLPEGEAPLGQIHMFIGAMIMGPLAAYTMRWLDSLWDGKIKAGFEMLVNMFSAGIWGFVMAIVGFFPVAWLVNGIMNVLSTAVNWLVETNLLPLTSIIIEPAKVFFLNNAINHGVLTPLGISQAAEDGKSILFLLEANPGPGVGLLLAFTIFGIGAARASAPGAAVIQFFGGIHEVYFPFALMKPVLIVALIAGGMTGVTTNMIFDAGLRAPAAPGSIFAVIAQTASDSYIGVILSVILSAAVSFVIASVILRATRKRDLLAEGDEFAAAVSQTAANKGKSSAALDALRASDGRDREAVRAAGEAVDRLESEADTGGRLDGGVVTTRQVRTIVFACDAGMGSSAMGASVLRNKIKKAGIEDVTVTNKAIANLDASADLVITQNQLTDRARHQTPDAIHVSVDNFMNSPKYDEVVDLVRDQHQDGA
;
A
#
# COMPACT_ATOMS: atom_id res chain seq x y z
N MET A 1 2.99 -46.17 -10.16
CA MET A 1 3.17 -44.71 -10.15
C MET A 1 2.23 -44.13 -9.11
N THR A 2 2.72 -43.91 -7.89
CA THR A 2 1.98 -43.26 -6.81
C THR A 2 2.14 -41.76 -6.95
N THR A 3 1.07 -41.08 -7.36
CA THR A 3 0.96 -39.63 -7.39
C THR A 3 0.96 -39.11 -5.96
N THR A 4 2.09 -38.60 -5.49
CA THR A 4 2.17 -37.84 -4.25
C THR A 4 1.48 -36.50 -4.48
N SER A 5 0.31 -36.31 -3.88
CA SER A 5 -0.31 -34.99 -3.72
C SER A 5 0.70 -34.01 -3.09
N PRO A 6 0.77 -32.76 -3.55
CA PRO A 6 1.67 -31.79 -2.94
C PRO A 6 1.22 -31.53 -1.50
N ALA A 7 2.16 -31.62 -0.56
CA ALA A 7 1.92 -31.34 0.84
C ALA A 7 1.41 -29.91 1.01
N ALA A 8 0.27 -29.75 1.70
CA ALA A 8 -0.27 -28.45 2.06
C ALA A 8 0.76 -27.65 2.87
N GLN A 9 1.19 -26.52 2.31
CA GLN A 9 2.18 -25.63 2.91
C GLN A 9 1.60 -25.05 4.22
N ARG A 10 2.27 -25.30 5.35
CA ARG A 10 1.88 -24.82 6.69
C ARG A 10 1.91 -23.28 6.79
N GLY A 11 0.80 -22.62 6.47
CA GLY A 11 0.59 -21.19 6.72
C GLY A 11 -0.16 -20.94 8.03
N GLY A 12 0.41 -21.31 9.19
CA GLY A 12 -0.36 -21.43 10.44
C GLY A 12 -0.66 -20.13 11.19
N ALA A 13 0.33 -19.24 11.36
CA ALA A 13 0.18 -18.03 12.20
C ALA A 13 0.55 -16.74 11.46
N ARG A 14 1.67 -16.73 10.75
CA ARG A 14 2.13 -15.55 9.98
C ARG A 14 1.12 -15.06 8.95
N VAL A 15 0.53 -16.00 8.20
CA VAL A 15 -0.51 -15.70 7.19
C VAL A 15 -1.76 -15.12 7.85
N ALA A 16 -2.13 -15.59 9.04
CA ALA A 16 -3.24 -15.05 9.79
C ALA A 16 -2.99 -13.59 10.23
N VAL A 17 -1.80 -13.29 10.76
CA VAL A 17 -1.41 -11.92 11.12
C VAL A 17 -1.38 -10.99 9.90
N GLN A 18 -0.87 -11.46 8.76
CA GLN A 18 -0.86 -10.67 7.52
C GLN A 18 -2.27 -10.40 6.98
N ARG A 19 -3.15 -11.40 7.00
CA ARG A 19 -4.56 -11.23 6.62
C ARG A 19 -5.25 -10.24 7.55
N PHE A 20 -5.00 -10.35 8.85
CA PHE A 20 -5.52 -9.42 9.85
C PHE A 20 -5.02 -8.00 9.60
N GLY A 21 -3.71 -7.78 9.42
CA GLY A 21 -3.14 -6.48 9.09
C GLY A 21 -3.72 -5.89 7.80
N THR A 22 -3.86 -6.71 6.75
CA THR A 22 -4.46 -6.27 5.48
C THR A 22 -5.92 -5.84 5.65
N PHE A 23 -6.66 -6.55 6.52
CA PHE A 23 -8.04 -6.20 6.84
C PHE A 23 -8.11 -4.86 7.60
N LEU A 24 -7.23 -4.63 8.59
CA LEU A 24 -7.14 -3.35 9.31
C LEU A 24 -6.78 -2.19 8.37
N SER A 25 -5.79 -2.35 7.51
CA SER A 25 -5.45 -1.30 6.53
C SER A 25 -6.61 -1.03 5.57
N GLY A 26 -7.39 -2.05 5.20
CA GLY A 26 -8.59 -1.89 4.38
C GLY A 26 -9.65 -0.98 5.02
N MET A 27 -9.66 -0.85 6.36
CA MET A 27 -10.55 0.06 7.08
C MET A 27 -10.05 1.51 7.07
N ILE A 28 -8.72 1.71 7.11
CA ILE A 28 -8.14 3.05 7.26
C ILE A 28 -7.75 3.68 5.92
N MET A 29 -7.13 2.93 5.01
CA MET A 29 -6.57 3.46 3.75
C MET A 29 -7.60 4.23 2.91
N PRO A 30 -8.85 3.75 2.70
CA PRO A 30 -9.85 4.51 1.95
C PRO A 30 -10.23 5.85 2.60
N ASN A 31 -9.97 6.00 3.91
CA ASN A 31 -10.30 7.18 4.70
C ASN A 31 -9.11 8.13 4.90
N ILE A 32 -7.93 7.80 4.36
CA ILE A 32 -6.74 8.67 4.41
C ILE A 32 -7.00 10.08 3.86
N PRO A 33 -7.78 10.30 2.78
CA PRO A 33 -8.11 11.65 2.34
C PRO A 33 -8.78 12.51 3.42
N ALA A 34 -9.65 11.91 4.25
CA ALA A 34 -10.30 12.61 5.35
C ALA A 34 -9.31 12.93 6.48
N LEU A 35 -8.38 12.01 6.79
CA LEU A 35 -7.29 12.23 7.75
C LEU A 35 -6.34 13.35 7.30
N ILE A 36 -6.02 13.40 6.00
CA ILE A 36 -5.19 14.47 5.41
C ILE A 36 -5.93 15.81 5.49
N ALA A 37 -7.20 15.85 5.11
CA ALA A 37 -8.01 17.08 5.19
C ALA A 37 -8.08 17.60 6.63
N TRP A 38 -8.32 16.71 7.60
CA TRP A 38 -8.25 17.04 9.03
C TRP A 38 -6.88 17.59 9.42
N GLY A 39 -5.79 16.91 9.04
CA GLY A 39 -4.42 17.36 9.34
C GLY A 39 -4.11 18.75 8.78
N ILE A 40 -4.60 19.07 7.57
CA ILE A 40 -4.45 20.41 6.96
C ILE A 40 -5.23 21.46 7.76
N ILE A 41 -6.48 21.18 8.13
CA ILE A 41 -7.30 22.09 8.96
C ILE A 41 -6.59 22.35 10.29
N THR A 42 -6.09 21.30 10.94
CA THR A 42 -5.32 21.38 12.18
C THR A 42 -4.04 22.20 11.98
N ALA A 43 -3.30 21.97 10.89
CA ALA A 43 -2.05 22.67 10.60
C ALA A 43 -2.24 24.18 10.40
N PHE A 44 -3.35 24.60 9.80
CA PHE A 44 -3.59 26.01 9.51
C PHE A 44 -4.25 26.73 10.67
N PHE A 45 -5.34 26.20 11.23
CA PHE A 45 -6.30 27.02 11.98
C PHE A 45 -6.23 26.93 13.49
N ILE A 46 -5.56 25.93 14.08
CA ILE A 46 -5.38 25.87 15.54
C ILE A 46 -4.50 27.03 16.04
N PRO A 47 -4.47 27.32 17.35
CA PRO A 47 -3.68 28.44 17.90
C PRO A 47 -2.19 28.40 17.54
N VAL A 48 -1.61 27.21 17.44
CA VAL A 48 -0.20 26.97 17.05
C VAL A 48 -0.03 26.67 15.55
N GLY A 49 -1.09 26.86 14.77
CA GLY A 49 -1.12 26.63 13.33
C GLY A 49 -0.46 27.76 12.53
N TRP A 50 -0.38 27.58 11.21
CA TRP A 50 0.25 28.55 10.30
C TRP A 50 -0.54 29.84 10.15
N THR A 51 -1.87 29.75 10.14
CA THR A 51 -2.79 30.90 10.03
C THR A 51 -3.93 30.72 11.04
N PRO A 52 -3.67 30.88 12.35
CA PRO A 52 -4.64 30.59 13.40
C PRO A 52 -5.96 31.32 13.18
N ASN A 53 -7.07 30.60 13.31
CA ASN A 53 -8.42 31.14 13.17
C ASN A 53 -9.37 30.40 14.11
N ALA A 54 -9.89 31.10 15.12
CA ALA A 54 -10.74 30.51 16.15
C ALA A 54 -11.99 29.84 15.57
N ASP A 55 -12.70 30.51 14.65
CA ASP A 55 -13.93 30.00 14.06
C ASP A 55 -13.68 28.73 13.23
N LEU A 56 -12.64 28.73 12.39
CA LEU A 56 -12.30 27.57 11.55
C LEU A 56 -11.70 26.41 12.36
N SER A 57 -11.00 26.71 13.46
CA SER A 57 -10.46 25.70 14.36
C SER A 57 -11.54 24.81 15.00
N THR A 58 -12.78 25.33 15.12
CA THR A 58 -13.91 24.56 15.66
C THR A 58 -14.23 23.31 14.84
N MET A 59 -13.78 23.21 13.59
CA MET A 59 -13.93 22.02 12.75
C MET A 59 -13.05 20.84 13.19
N VAL A 60 -11.92 21.10 13.85
CA VAL A 60 -10.92 20.07 14.20
C VAL A 60 -11.54 19.00 15.07
N GLY A 61 -12.21 19.39 16.15
CA GLY A 61 -12.83 18.49 17.13
C GLY A 61 -13.92 17.59 16.54
N PRO A 62 -14.97 18.12 15.87
CA PRO A 62 -16.02 17.30 15.28
C PRO A 62 -15.51 16.33 14.21
N ILE A 63 -14.49 16.72 13.43
CA ILE A 63 -13.92 15.84 12.40
C ILE A 63 -13.21 14.65 13.04
N ILE A 64 -12.30 14.89 13.99
CA ILE A 64 -11.54 13.81 14.65
C ILE A 64 -12.42 12.93 15.53
N HIS A 65 -13.37 13.53 16.24
CA HIS A 65 -14.14 12.84 17.26
C HIS A 65 -15.33 12.07 16.68
N TYR A 66 -16.01 12.61 15.66
CA TYR A 66 -17.17 11.98 15.04
C TYR A 66 -16.88 11.48 13.63
N LEU A 67 -16.53 12.37 12.71
CA LEU A 67 -16.50 12.05 11.27
C LEU A 67 -15.52 10.90 10.97
N LEU A 68 -14.29 10.99 11.45
CA LEU A 68 -13.25 10.02 11.14
C LEU A 68 -13.55 8.60 11.68
N PRO A 69 -13.92 8.41 12.96
CA PRO A 69 -14.38 7.11 13.46
C PRO A 69 -15.59 6.55 12.71
N ILE A 70 -16.58 7.40 12.37
CA ILE A 70 -17.79 6.97 11.64
C ILE A 70 -17.43 6.46 10.23
N LEU A 71 -16.54 7.16 9.52
CA LEU A 71 -16.08 6.76 8.19
C LEU A 71 -15.32 5.43 8.21
N ILE A 72 -14.47 5.23 9.24
CA ILE A 72 -13.75 3.98 9.43
C ILE A 72 -14.73 2.83 9.74
N ALA A 73 -15.69 3.05 10.64
CA ALA A 73 -16.71 2.06 10.97
C ALA A 73 -17.56 1.71 9.74
N TYR A 74 -17.99 2.72 8.97
CA TYR A 74 -18.73 2.52 7.73
C TYR A 74 -17.93 1.66 6.74
N THR A 75 -16.66 2.01 6.52
CA THR A 75 -15.76 1.29 5.60
C THR A 75 -15.57 -0.15 6.06
N ALA A 76 -15.32 -0.35 7.35
CA ALA A 76 -15.15 -1.67 7.96
C ALA A 76 -16.41 -2.53 7.85
N GLY A 77 -17.58 -1.96 8.13
CA GLY A 77 -18.87 -2.62 7.95
C GLY A 77 -19.18 -2.92 6.48
N TYR A 78 -18.80 -2.02 5.57
CA TYR A 78 -18.97 -2.19 4.13
C TYR A 78 -18.15 -3.35 3.58
N MET A 79 -16.93 -3.55 4.07
CA MET A 79 -16.11 -4.70 3.68
C MET A 79 -16.76 -6.04 4.05
N VAL A 80 -17.54 -6.10 5.13
CA VAL A 80 -18.17 -7.34 5.63
C VAL A 80 -19.56 -7.57 5.01
N TYR A 81 -20.40 -6.52 4.95
CA TYR A 81 -21.79 -6.66 4.51
C TYR A 81 -22.31 -5.46 3.70
N LYS A 82 -21.42 -4.87 2.89
CA LYS A 82 -21.71 -3.80 1.92
C LYS A 82 -22.44 -2.62 2.60
N ILE A 83 -23.24 -1.88 1.84
CA ILE A 83 -23.89 -0.64 2.28
C ILE A 83 -24.62 -0.85 3.61
N ARG A 84 -25.36 -1.96 3.73
CA ARG A 84 -26.14 -2.26 4.94
C ARG A 84 -25.25 -2.46 6.17
N GLY A 85 -24.18 -3.23 6.03
CA GLY A 85 -23.17 -3.37 7.08
C GLY A 85 -22.53 -2.04 7.46
N GLY A 86 -22.25 -1.19 6.46
CA GLY A 86 -21.68 0.15 6.68
C GLY A 86 -22.60 1.06 7.49
N VAL A 87 -23.88 1.13 7.15
CA VAL A 87 -24.85 1.98 7.87
C VAL A 87 -25.04 1.51 9.32
N VAL A 88 -25.21 0.21 9.53
CA VAL A 88 -25.37 -0.36 10.89
C VAL A 88 -24.11 -0.14 11.73
N ALA A 89 -22.93 -0.29 11.11
CA ALA A 89 -21.66 0.01 11.76
C ALA A 89 -21.51 1.48 12.16
N SER A 90 -21.95 2.43 11.32
CA SER A 90 -21.93 3.85 11.64
C SER A 90 -22.79 4.19 12.86
N ILE A 91 -23.98 3.59 12.97
CA ILE A 91 -24.85 3.76 14.16
C ILE A 91 -24.18 3.13 15.39
N ALA A 92 -23.60 1.94 15.22
CA ALA A 92 -22.98 1.21 16.30
C ALA A 92 -21.77 1.94 16.92
N VAL A 93 -20.92 2.56 16.09
CA VAL A 93 -19.76 3.33 16.56
C VAL A 93 -20.17 4.63 17.25
N MET A 94 -21.29 5.25 16.85
CA MET A 94 -21.83 6.41 17.58
C MET A 94 -22.14 6.08 19.04
N GLY A 95 -22.65 4.86 19.27
CA GLY A 95 -22.80 4.34 20.62
C GLY A 95 -21.46 4.29 21.38
N ALA A 96 -20.41 3.76 20.76
CA ALA A 96 -19.08 3.68 21.37
C ALA A 96 -18.46 5.06 21.65
N ILE A 97 -18.65 6.03 20.76
CA ILE A 97 -18.21 7.42 20.96
C ILE A 97 -18.91 8.01 22.20
N ALA A 98 -20.24 7.99 22.22
CA ALA A 98 -21.02 8.55 23.33
C ALA A 98 -20.74 7.82 24.67
N GLY A 99 -20.51 6.51 24.63
CA GLY A 99 -20.10 5.74 25.80
C GLY A 99 -18.74 6.16 26.32
N SER A 100 -17.79 6.44 25.43
CA SER A 100 -16.48 6.98 25.79
C SER A 100 -16.59 8.32 26.49
N ASP A 101 -17.38 9.22 25.91
CA ASP A 101 -17.56 10.57 26.44
C ASP A 101 -18.15 10.52 27.84
N LEU A 102 -19.11 9.63 28.07
CA LEU A 102 -19.66 9.41 29.40
C LEU A 102 -18.60 8.90 30.39
N LEU A 103 -17.78 7.93 29.99
CA LEU A 103 -16.72 7.38 30.86
C LEU A 103 -15.70 8.44 31.23
N ILE A 104 -15.25 9.24 30.26
CA ILE A 104 -14.31 10.34 30.48
C ILE A 104 -14.95 11.43 31.34
N ALA A 105 -16.20 11.82 31.07
CA ALA A 105 -16.90 12.82 31.87
C ALA A 105 -17.05 12.37 33.34
N ASN A 106 -17.38 11.09 33.56
CA ASN A 106 -17.45 10.52 34.90
C ASN A 106 -16.08 10.52 35.59
N PHE A 107 -15.01 10.18 34.87
CA PHE A 107 -13.65 10.26 35.42
C PHE A 107 -13.28 11.70 35.78
N ASN A 108 -13.51 12.65 34.88
CA ASN A 108 -13.20 14.07 35.10
C ASN A 108 -13.97 14.65 36.29
N ALA A 109 -15.20 14.18 36.52
CA ALA A 109 -15.99 14.56 37.70
C ALA A 109 -15.41 14.05 39.03
N THR A 110 -14.53 13.05 39.00
CA THR A 110 -13.83 12.53 40.20
C THR A 110 -12.49 13.20 40.46
N LEU A 111 -11.99 14.04 39.54
CA LEU A 111 -10.71 14.70 39.69
C LEU A 111 -10.75 15.76 40.80
N PRO A 112 -9.69 15.87 41.63
CA PRO A 112 -9.52 16.98 42.57
C PRO A 112 -9.55 18.34 41.86
N GLU A 113 -10.02 19.39 42.57
CA GLU A 113 -9.99 20.75 42.06
C GLU A 113 -8.56 21.18 41.70
N GLY A 114 -8.35 21.57 40.44
CA GLY A 114 -7.07 22.03 39.91
C GLY A 114 -6.31 20.99 39.08
N GLU A 115 -6.75 19.73 39.03
CA GLU A 115 -6.20 18.76 38.07
C GLU A 115 -6.78 18.97 36.67
N ALA A 116 -5.93 18.80 35.65
CA ALA A 116 -6.35 18.94 34.26
C ALA A 116 -7.31 17.79 33.88
N PRO A 117 -8.49 18.08 33.31
CA PRO A 117 -9.41 17.05 32.87
C PRO A 117 -8.78 16.21 31.76
N LEU A 118 -9.08 14.91 31.73
CA LEU A 118 -8.78 14.08 30.58
C LEU A 118 -9.49 14.63 29.35
N GLY A 119 -8.75 14.65 28.23
CA GLY A 119 -9.30 14.91 26.91
C GLY A 119 -10.25 13.79 26.46
N GLN A 120 -10.67 13.87 25.19
CA GLN A 120 -11.56 12.87 24.62
C GLN A 120 -10.77 11.69 24.06
N ILE A 121 -11.30 10.48 24.24
CA ILE A 121 -10.79 9.30 23.54
C ILE A 121 -11.54 9.13 22.22
N HIS A 122 -10.84 9.38 21.11
CA HIS A 122 -11.37 9.21 19.78
C HIS A 122 -11.49 7.73 19.41
N MET A 123 -12.70 7.28 19.07
CA MET A 123 -13.04 5.86 18.91
C MET A 123 -12.55 5.24 17.59
N PHE A 124 -11.28 5.42 17.21
CA PHE A 124 -10.66 4.77 16.06
C PHE A 124 -10.61 3.24 16.22
N ILE A 125 -10.06 2.75 17.33
CA ILE A 125 -10.05 1.31 17.64
C ILE A 125 -11.48 0.80 17.84
N GLY A 126 -12.34 1.59 18.49
CA GLY A 126 -13.76 1.29 18.62
C GLY A 126 -14.45 1.11 17.27
N ALA A 127 -14.18 1.97 16.29
CA ALA A 127 -14.68 1.86 14.93
C ALA A 127 -14.21 0.58 14.24
N MET A 128 -12.94 0.23 14.39
CA MET A 128 -12.33 -0.97 13.79
C MET A 128 -12.87 -2.27 14.40
N ILE A 129 -13.31 -2.24 15.66
CA ILE A 129 -13.98 -3.36 16.33
C ILE A 129 -15.46 -3.41 15.95
N MET A 130 -16.17 -2.29 16.13
CA MET A 130 -17.63 -2.22 15.95
C MET A 130 -18.03 -2.41 14.49
N GLY A 131 -17.25 -1.90 13.54
CA GLY A 131 -17.60 -1.95 12.13
C GLY A 131 -17.80 -3.38 11.60
N PRO A 132 -16.78 -4.26 11.69
CA PRO A 132 -16.91 -5.65 11.29
C PRO A 132 -17.91 -6.42 12.15
N LEU A 133 -17.91 -6.18 13.47
CA LEU A 133 -18.80 -6.87 14.40
C LEU A 133 -20.27 -6.62 14.07
N ALA A 134 -20.66 -5.36 13.94
CA ALA A 134 -22.03 -4.95 13.66
C ALA A 134 -22.50 -5.44 12.28
N ALA A 135 -21.63 -5.37 11.27
CA ALA A 135 -21.94 -5.89 9.94
C ALA A 135 -22.04 -7.42 9.90
N TYR A 136 -21.17 -8.13 10.62
CA TYR A 136 -21.21 -9.59 10.70
C TYR A 136 -22.49 -10.08 11.39
N THR A 137 -22.85 -9.47 12.52
CA THR A 137 -24.07 -9.84 13.24
C THR A 137 -25.33 -9.41 12.49
N MET A 138 -25.29 -8.30 11.75
CA MET A 138 -26.38 -7.92 10.84
C MET A 138 -26.59 -8.96 9.74
N ARG A 139 -25.50 -9.43 9.11
CA ARG A 139 -25.58 -10.49 8.10
C ARG A 139 -26.17 -11.78 8.67
N TRP A 140 -25.80 -12.12 9.91
CA TRP A 140 -26.37 -13.27 10.62
C TRP A 140 -27.86 -13.06 10.93
N LEU A 141 -28.28 -11.86 11.33
CA LEU A 141 -29.68 -11.56 11.60
C LEU A 141 -30.53 -11.71 10.34
N ASP A 142 -30.05 -11.22 9.19
CA ASP A 142 -30.77 -11.32 7.92
C ASP A 142 -30.95 -12.77 7.46
N SER A 143 -29.95 -13.63 7.68
CA SER A 143 -30.04 -15.03 7.26
C SER A 143 -31.13 -15.83 7.99
N LEU A 144 -31.63 -15.35 9.13
CA LEU A 144 -32.73 -16.00 9.87
C LEU A 144 -34.07 -15.95 9.12
N TRP A 145 -34.26 -14.96 8.24
CA TRP A 145 -35.53 -14.70 7.55
C TRP A 145 -35.40 -14.78 6.03
N ASP A 146 -34.25 -15.23 5.54
CA ASP A 146 -33.94 -15.34 4.12
C ASP A 146 -34.95 -16.26 3.41
N GLY A 147 -35.56 -15.75 2.34
CA GLY A 147 -36.63 -16.46 1.60
C GLY A 147 -37.96 -16.61 2.35
N LYS A 148 -38.10 -16.05 3.56
CA LYS A 148 -39.35 -16.10 4.36
C LYS A 148 -40.18 -14.82 4.25
N ILE A 149 -39.59 -13.75 3.72
CA ILE A 149 -40.26 -12.44 3.60
C ILE A 149 -41.10 -12.45 2.32
N LYS A 150 -42.37 -12.03 2.44
CA LYS A 150 -43.26 -11.90 1.29
C LYS A 150 -42.77 -10.76 0.38
N ALA A 151 -42.89 -10.96 -0.93
CA ALA A 151 -42.60 -9.94 -1.92
C ALA A 151 -43.35 -8.63 -1.60
N GLY A 152 -42.65 -7.50 -1.71
CA GLY A 152 -43.15 -6.16 -1.35
C GLY A 152 -42.93 -5.75 0.12
N PHE A 153 -42.71 -6.70 1.04
CA PHE A 153 -42.35 -6.39 2.44
C PHE A 153 -40.84 -6.36 2.69
N GLU A 154 -40.04 -6.84 1.73
CA GLU A 154 -38.57 -6.94 1.85
C GLU A 154 -37.92 -5.61 2.22
N MET A 155 -38.30 -4.52 1.56
CA MET A 155 -37.73 -3.20 1.84
C MET A 155 -38.05 -2.74 3.28
N LEU A 156 -39.29 -2.98 3.73
CA LEU A 156 -39.72 -2.63 5.09
C LEU A 156 -38.93 -3.44 6.12
N VAL A 157 -38.87 -4.76 5.96
CA VAL A 157 -38.11 -5.62 6.88
C VAL A 157 -36.63 -5.23 6.87
N ASN A 158 -36.04 -4.96 5.71
CA ASN A 158 -34.63 -4.60 5.59
C ASN A 158 -34.30 -3.27 6.30
N MET A 159 -35.15 -2.24 6.15
CA MET A 159 -34.93 -0.96 6.82
C MET A 159 -35.16 -1.05 8.34
N PHE A 160 -36.26 -1.65 8.77
CA PHE A 160 -36.58 -1.74 10.20
C PHE A 160 -35.62 -2.64 10.96
N SER A 161 -35.25 -3.81 10.42
CA SER A 161 -34.30 -4.70 11.09
C SER A 161 -32.90 -4.08 11.14
N ALA A 162 -32.44 -3.38 10.09
CA ALA A 162 -31.17 -2.65 10.14
C ALA A 162 -31.20 -1.53 11.19
N GLY A 163 -32.30 -0.77 11.29
CA GLY A 163 -32.46 0.27 12.31
C GLY A 163 -32.49 -0.28 13.74
N ILE A 164 -33.31 -1.29 13.99
CA ILE A 164 -33.42 -1.94 15.32
C ILE A 164 -32.10 -2.59 15.71
N TRP A 165 -31.44 -3.28 14.77
CA TRP A 165 -30.15 -3.90 15.05
C TRP A 165 -29.04 -2.85 15.23
N GLY A 166 -29.06 -1.77 14.47
CA GLY A 166 -28.19 -0.61 14.68
C GLY A 166 -28.34 -0.02 16.08
N PHE A 167 -29.57 0.12 16.58
CA PHE A 167 -29.85 0.53 17.96
C PHE A 167 -29.25 -0.43 19.00
N VAL A 168 -29.46 -1.75 18.83
CA VAL A 168 -28.86 -2.75 19.73
C VAL A 168 -27.34 -2.66 19.71
N MET A 169 -26.74 -2.58 18.51
CA MET A 169 -25.30 -2.46 18.36
C MET A 169 -24.75 -1.13 18.88
N ALA A 170 -25.53 -0.05 18.89
CA ALA A 170 -25.15 1.19 19.55
C ALA A 170 -25.10 1.04 21.08
N ILE A 171 -26.02 0.31 21.70
CA ILE A 171 -25.95 0.00 23.13
C ILE A 171 -24.71 -0.87 23.45
N VAL A 172 -24.41 -1.84 22.58
CA VAL A 172 -23.16 -2.64 22.67
C VAL A 172 -21.93 -1.75 22.48
N GLY A 173 -21.98 -0.78 21.56
CA GLY A 173 -20.94 0.23 21.44
C GLY A 173 -20.74 0.98 22.76
N PHE A 174 -21.84 1.49 23.31
CA PHE A 174 -21.88 2.39 24.45
C PHE A 174 -21.36 1.79 25.75
N PHE A 175 -21.74 0.56 26.09
CA PHE A 175 -21.33 -0.05 27.35
C PHE A 175 -20.05 -0.88 27.21
N PRO A 176 -20.09 -2.10 26.64
CA PRO A 176 -18.92 -2.98 26.68
C PRO A 176 -17.77 -2.49 25.82
N VAL A 177 -18.02 -1.94 24.63
CA VAL A 177 -16.93 -1.57 23.72
C VAL A 177 -16.27 -0.26 24.12
N ALA A 178 -17.04 0.75 24.55
CA ALA A 178 -16.46 1.96 25.10
C ALA A 178 -15.54 1.65 26.29
N TRP A 179 -16.00 0.84 27.26
CA TRP A 179 -15.19 0.43 28.41
C TRP A 179 -13.91 -0.30 27.98
N LEU A 180 -14.04 -1.27 27.07
CA LEU A 180 -12.90 -2.05 26.58
C LEU A 180 -11.86 -1.16 25.89
N VAL A 181 -12.30 -0.28 24.98
CA VAL A 181 -11.39 0.55 24.18
C VAL A 181 -10.72 1.61 25.05
N ASN A 182 -11.44 2.25 25.98
CA ASN A 182 -10.84 3.18 26.94
C ASN A 182 -9.76 2.49 27.78
N GLY A 183 -10.02 1.26 28.26
CA GLY A 183 -9.03 0.46 28.98
C GLY A 183 -7.77 0.16 28.15
N ILE A 184 -7.95 -0.27 26.89
CA ILE A 184 -6.83 -0.54 25.97
C ILE A 184 -6.03 0.74 25.72
N MET A 185 -6.70 1.87 25.44
CA MET A 185 -6.05 3.13 25.15
C MET A 185 -5.26 3.66 26.35
N ASN A 186 -5.78 3.51 27.57
CA ASN A 186 -5.05 3.88 28.78
C ASN A 186 -3.75 3.08 28.92
N VAL A 187 -3.80 1.76 28.72
CA VAL A 187 -2.62 0.89 28.80
C VAL A 187 -1.59 1.26 27.71
N LEU A 188 -2.05 1.44 26.48
CA LEU A 188 -1.17 1.78 25.35
C LEU A 188 -0.55 3.17 25.51
N SER A 189 -1.33 4.17 25.90
CA SER A 189 -0.85 5.53 26.17
C SER A 189 0.19 5.53 27.29
N THR A 190 -0.12 4.85 28.42
CA THR A 190 0.83 4.70 29.53
C THR A 190 2.14 4.05 29.09
N ALA A 191 2.08 3.00 28.28
CA ALA A 191 3.27 2.32 27.78
C ALA A 191 4.12 3.20 26.85
N VAL A 192 3.48 3.97 25.98
CA VAL A 192 4.16 4.93 25.10
C VAL A 192 4.79 6.06 25.91
N ASN A 193 4.04 6.66 26.84
CA ASN A 193 4.53 7.74 27.69
C ASN A 193 5.74 7.28 28.51
N TRP A 194 5.68 6.06 29.08
CA TRP A 194 6.83 5.47 29.75
C TRP A 194 8.05 5.33 28.84
N LEU A 195 7.89 4.90 27.58
CA LEU A 195 8.99 4.81 26.61
C LEU A 195 9.57 6.19 26.27
N VAL A 196 8.74 7.22 26.21
CA VAL A 196 9.17 8.60 25.96
C VAL A 196 9.94 9.14 27.16
N GLU A 197 9.36 9.06 28.36
CA GLU A 197 9.95 9.57 29.61
C GLU A 197 11.28 8.89 29.95
N THR A 198 11.40 7.58 29.67
CA THR A 198 12.63 6.82 29.91
C THR A 198 13.65 6.92 28.77
N ASN A 199 13.37 7.69 27.72
CA ASN A 199 14.19 7.77 26.50
C ASN A 199 14.42 6.42 25.79
N LEU A 200 13.49 5.47 25.96
CA LEU A 200 13.58 4.12 25.40
C LEU A 200 12.76 3.94 24.11
N LEU A 201 12.01 4.96 23.67
CA LEU A 201 11.28 4.93 22.40
C LEU A 201 12.12 4.49 21.19
N PRO A 202 13.44 4.79 21.06
CA PRO A 202 14.25 4.32 19.93
C PRO A 202 14.27 2.79 19.83
N LEU A 203 14.20 2.07 20.95
CA LEU A 203 14.19 0.60 21.00
C LEU A 203 12.97 -0.01 20.31
N THR A 204 11.89 0.74 20.10
CA THR A 204 10.74 0.27 19.31
C THR A 204 11.14 -0.13 17.89
N SER A 205 12.22 0.45 17.35
CA SER A 205 12.79 0.11 16.03
C SER A 205 13.22 -1.36 15.93
N ILE A 206 13.59 -2.01 17.05
CA ILE A 206 13.94 -3.44 17.10
C ILE A 206 12.75 -4.31 16.67
N ILE A 207 11.53 -3.83 16.93
CA ILE A 207 10.29 -4.53 16.56
C ILE A 207 9.77 -4.02 15.22
N ILE A 208 9.75 -2.69 15.04
CA ILE A 208 9.11 -2.04 13.89
C ILE A 208 9.85 -2.34 12.58
N GLU A 209 11.18 -2.25 12.54
CA GLU A 209 11.93 -2.42 11.28
C GLU A 209 11.88 -3.86 10.74
N PRO A 210 12.06 -4.92 11.56
CA PRO A 210 11.80 -6.28 11.08
C PRO A 210 10.34 -6.49 10.67
N ALA A 211 9.38 -5.97 11.47
CA ALA A 211 7.96 -6.09 11.16
C ALA A 211 7.61 -5.48 9.80
N LYS A 212 8.20 -4.33 9.44
CA LYS A 212 8.06 -3.70 8.12
C LYS A 212 8.50 -4.65 7.00
N VAL A 213 9.73 -5.17 7.08
CA VAL A 213 10.29 -6.10 6.08
C VAL A 213 9.44 -7.36 5.92
N PHE A 214 8.78 -7.81 7.00
CA PHE A 214 7.88 -8.97 6.97
C PHE A 214 6.39 -8.64 6.68
N PHE A 215 6.07 -7.41 6.30
CA PHE A 215 4.72 -6.93 5.94
C PHE A 215 3.73 -6.94 7.11
N LEU A 216 4.23 -6.72 8.31
CA LEU A 216 3.44 -6.57 9.54
C LEU A 216 3.24 -5.09 9.93
N ASN A 217 3.78 -4.16 9.14
CA ASN A 217 3.66 -2.72 9.36
C ASN A 217 2.22 -2.23 9.37
N ASN A 218 1.37 -2.80 8.51
CA ASN A 218 -0.05 -2.50 8.46
C ASN A 218 -0.76 -2.69 9.81
N ALA A 219 -0.43 -3.76 10.54
CA ALA A 219 -1.03 -4.02 11.85
C ALA A 219 -0.48 -3.08 12.92
N ILE A 220 0.82 -2.77 12.89
CA ILE A 220 1.46 -1.87 13.85
C ILE A 220 0.98 -0.43 13.64
N ASN A 221 1.02 0.06 12.41
CA ASN A 221 0.71 1.44 12.10
C ASN A 221 -0.79 1.71 12.25
N HIS A 222 -1.64 0.99 11.52
CA HIS A 222 -3.08 1.25 11.53
C HIS A 222 -3.77 0.71 12.79
N GLY A 223 -3.22 -0.32 13.43
CA GLY A 223 -3.79 -0.88 14.64
C GLY A 223 -3.40 -0.14 15.93
N VAL A 224 -2.22 0.48 15.98
CA VAL A 224 -1.66 1.04 17.22
C VAL A 224 -1.14 2.47 17.03
N LEU A 225 -0.14 2.68 16.16
CA LEU A 225 0.57 3.97 16.09
C LEU A 225 -0.29 5.12 15.56
N THR A 226 -1.09 4.89 14.52
CA THR A 226 -1.95 5.91 13.92
C THR A 226 -3.02 6.39 14.90
N PRO A 227 -3.84 5.53 15.53
CA PRO A 227 -4.80 5.97 16.54
C PRO A 227 -4.16 6.74 17.70
N LEU A 228 -3.06 6.24 18.26
CA LEU A 228 -2.36 6.91 19.36
C LEU A 228 -1.77 8.25 18.93
N GLY A 229 -1.13 8.30 17.76
CA GLY A 229 -0.55 9.53 17.24
C GLY A 229 -1.60 10.59 16.91
N ILE A 230 -2.79 10.18 16.44
CA ILE A 230 -3.92 11.09 16.20
C ILE A 230 -4.41 11.70 17.52
N SER A 231 -4.61 10.88 18.55
CA SER A 231 -4.97 11.38 19.89
C SER A 231 -3.91 12.35 20.42
N GLN A 232 -2.63 11.99 20.35
CA GLN A 232 -1.54 12.85 20.82
C GLN A 232 -1.46 14.16 20.03
N ALA A 233 -1.56 14.10 18.70
CA ALA A 233 -1.51 15.29 17.86
C ALA A 233 -2.73 16.23 18.03
N ALA A 234 -3.85 15.72 18.54
CA ALA A 234 -5.00 16.55 18.88
C ALA A 234 -4.75 17.42 20.12
N GLU A 235 -3.96 16.91 21.07
CA GLU A 235 -3.61 17.60 22.32
C GLU A 235 -2.36 18.46 22.16
N ASP A 236 -1.27 17.87 21.64
CA ASP A 236 0.06 18.49 21.54
C ASP A 236 0.29 19.20 20.19
N GLY A 237 -0.64 19.09 19.25
CA GLY A 237 -0.51 19.61 17.88
C GLY A 237 0.42 18.79 16.99
N LYS A 238 1.15 17.80 17.53
CA LYS A 238 2.07 16.91 16.81
C LYS A 238 2.23 15.57 17.53
N SER A 239 2.70 14.55 16.81
CA SER A 239 3.11 13.27 17.40
C SER A 239 4.33 12.69 16.70
N ILE A 240 5.29 12.23 17.50
CA ILE A 240 6.46 11.47 17.04
C ILE A 240 6.06 10.08 16.51
N LEU A 241 4.93 9.51 16.96
CA LEU A 241 4.48 8.16 16.60
C LEU A 241 4.22 8.00 15.09
N PHE A 242 3.89 9.09 14.40
CA PHE A 242 3.73 9.08 12.95
C PHE A 242 5.04 8.88 12.19
N LEU A 243 6.19 9.20 12.80
CA LEU A 243 7.51 9.06 12.17
C LEU A 243 8.14 7.68 12.40
N LEU A 244 7.68 6.93 13.41
CA LEU A 244 8.23 5.63 13.79
C LEU A 244 8.22 4.62 12.63
N GLU A 245 7.19 4.66 11.77
CA GLU A 245 7.18 3.86 10.54
C GLU A 245 7.48 4.68 9.27
N ALA A 246 6.99 5.93 9.22
CA ALA A 246 6.97 6.71 7.97
C ALA A 246 8.33 7.26 7.56
N ASN A 247 9.32 7.34 8.46
CA ASN A 247 10.65 7.87 8.16
C ASN A 247 11.29 7.06 7.00
N PRO A 248 11.56 7.69 5.83
CA PRO A 248 12.14 6.99 4.68
C PRO A 248 13.66 6.80 4.80
N GLY A 249 14.32 7.44 5.76
CA GLY A 249 15.77 7.45 5.93
C GLY A 249 16.40 6.05 5.97
N PRO A 250 15.95 5.11 6.85
CA PRO A 250 16.55 3.78 6.94
C PRO A 250 16.54 3.01 5.61
N GLY A 251 15.40 3.01 4.90
CA GLY A 251 15.26 2.33 3.61
C GLY A 251 16.17 2.93 2.54
N VAL A 252 16.27 4.27 2.47
CA VAL A 252 17.11 4.94 1.47
C VAL A 252 18.58 4.67 1.76
N GLY A 253 18.99 4.70 3.03
CA GLY A 253 20.37 4.37 3.41
C GLY A 253 20.78 2.98 2.95
N LEU A 254 19.91 1.98 3.15
CA LEU A 254 20.11 0.62 2.65
C LEU A 254 20.26 0.59 1.12
N LEU A 255 19.37 1.25 0.38
CA LEU A 255 19.38 1.26 -1.08
C LEU A 255 20.58 2.00 -1.67
N LEU A 256 21.02 3.08 -1.04
CA LEU A 256 22.26 3.77 -1.41
C LEU A 256 23.48 2.85 -1.18
N ALA A 257 23.49 2.03 -0.14
CA ALA A 257 24.56 1.08 0.11
C ALA A 257 24.62 0.01 -1.00
N PHE A 258 23.47 -0.49 -1.46
CA PHE A 258 23.40 -1.40 -2.61
C PHE A 258 23.80 -0.73 -3.93
N THR A 259 23.46 0.54 -4.13
CA THR A 259 23.86 1.30 -5.32
C THR A 259 25.38 1.34 -5.49
N ILE A 260 26.11 1.55 -4.37
CA ILE A 260 27.57 1.70 -4.38
C ILE A 260 28.29 0.35 -4.24
N PHE A 261 27.85 -0.49 -3.30
CA PHE A 261 28.57 -1.71 -2.87
C PHE A 261 27.85 -3.02 -3.20
N GLY A 262 26.62 -2.96 -3.73
CA GLY A 262 25.89 -4.15 -4.16
C GLY A 262 26.56 -4.83 -5.37
N ILE A 263 25.99 -5.97 -5.77
CA ILE A 263 26.43 -6.73 -6.94
C ILE A 263 25.22 -7.10 -7.81
N GLY A 264 25.48 -7.36 -9.10
CA GLY A 264 24.48 -7.84 -10.06
C GLY A 264 23.21 -6.98 -10.15
N ALA A 265 22.07 -7.65 -10.33
CA ALA A 265 20.75 -7.03 -10.50
C ALA A 265 20.32 -6.18 -9.30
N ALA A 266 20.73 -6.54 -8.07
CA ALA A 266 20.47 -5.74 -6.88
C ALA A 266 21.15 -4.36 -6.98
N ARG A 267 22.41 -4.29 -7.43
CA ARG A 267 23.08 -3.00 -7.63
C ARG A 267 22.40 -2.15 -8.70
N ALA A 268 22.04 -2.76 -9.83
CA ALA A 268 21.40 -2.06 -10.94
C ALA A 268 20.01 -1.52 -10.58
N SER A 269 19.25 -2.27 -9.77
CA SER A 269 17.87 -1.93 -9.39
C SER A 269 17.77 -0.95 -8.21
N ALA A 270 18.79 -0.87 -7.36
CA ALA A 270 18.76 -0.07 -6.13
C ALA A 270 18.52 1.44 -6.32
N PRO A 271 19.12 2.14 -7.32
CA PRO A 271 18.88 3.57 -7.52
C PRO A 271 17.42 3.87 -7.85
N GLY A 272 16.80 3.07 -8.73
CA GLY A 272 15.39 3.22 -9.09
C GLY A 272 14.48 2.96 -7.90
N ALA A 273 14.78 1.92 -7.11
CA ALA A 273 14.07 1.63 -5.87
C ALA A 273 14.18 2.80 -4.87
N ALA A 274 15.34 3.46 -4.77
CA ALA A 274 15.56 4.56 -3.83
C ALA A 274 14.67 5.77 -4.15
N VAL A 275 14.54 6.10 -5.43
CA VAL A 275 13.66 7.17 -5.90
C VAL A 275 12.19 6.84 -5.59
N ILE A 276 11.74 5.62 -5.92
CA ILE A 276 10.36 5.18 -5.70
C ILE A 276 10.03 5.17 -4.20
N GLN A 277 10.95 4.71 -3.36
CA GLN A 277 10.76 4.67 -1.93
C GLN A 277 10.72 6.08 -1.33
N PHE A 278 11.73 6.91 -1.61
CA PHE A 278 11.89 8.20 -0.97
C PHE A 278 10.81 9.20 -1.38
N PHE A 279 10.59 9.35 -2.69
CA PHE A 279 9.64 10.31 -3.24
C PHE A 279 8.24 9.73 -3.41
N GLY A 280 8.13 8.45 -3.76
CA GLY A 280 6.84 7.78 -3.91
C GLY A 280 6.27 7.26 -2.60
N GLY A 281 7.08 7.10 -1.55
CA GLY A 281 6.64 6.59 -0.26
C GLY A 281 6.25 5.11 -0.28
N ILE A 282 6.73 4.34 -1.27
CA ILE A 282 6.48 2.90 -1.38
C ILE A 282 7.63 2.18 -0.67
N HIS A 283 7.49 1.94 0.63
CA HIS A 283 8.54 1.34 1.45
C HIS A 283 8.81 -0.13 1.09
N GLU A 284 7.87 -0.81 0.43
CA GLU A 284 8.00 -2.21 0.07
C GLU A 284 9.11 -2.50 -0.95
N VAL A 285 9.56 -1.49 -1.70
CA VAL A 285 10.57 -1.69 -2.76
C VAL A 285 11.97 -1.96 -2.21
N TYR A 286 12.26 -1.58 -0.95
CA TYR A 286 13.55 -1.89 -0.32
C TYR A 286 13.56 -3.23 0.42
N PHE A 287 12.39 -3.84 0.68
CA PHE A 287 12.31 -5.08 1.46
C PHE A 287 13.05 -6.27 0.81
N PRO A 288 13.03 -6.47 -0.53
CA PRO A 288 13.83 -7.53 -1.16
C PRO A 288 15.32 -7.41 -0.80
N PHE A 289 15.86 -6.20 -0.79
CA PHE A 289 17.26 -5.92 -0.46
C PHE A 289 17.60 -6.32 0.98
N ALA A 290 16.69 -6.10 1.92
CA ALA A 290 16.84 -6.54 3.30
C ALA A 290 16.69 -8.06 3.47
N LEU A 291 15.80 -8.69 2.68
CA LEU A 291 15.56 -10.14 2.74
C LEU A 291 16.66 -10.96 2.07
N MET A 292 17.36 -10.42 1.06
CA MET A 292 18.53 -11.08 0.47
C MET A 292 19.56 -11.47 1.53
N LYS A 293 19.81 -10.58 2.49
CA LYS A 293 20.73 -10.82 3.60
C LYS A 293 20.09 -10.31 4.88
N PRO A 294 19.38 -11.17 5.64
CA PRO A 294 18.63 -10.75 6.83
C PRO A 294 19.44 -9.99 7.88
N VAL A 295 20.77 -10.16 7.90
CA VAL A 295 21.68 -9.35 8.75
C VAL A 295 21.58 -7.84 8.43
N LEU A 296 21.22 -7.44 7.22
CA LEU A 296 20.97 -6.05 6.82
C LEU A 296 19.80 -5.41 7.56
N ILE A 297 18.92 -6.20 8.18
CA ILE A 297 17.87 -5.68 9.06
C ILE A 297 18.48 -4.94 10.25
N VAL A 298 19.69 -5.30 10.70
CA VAL A 298 20.42 -4.56 11.74
C VAL A 298 20.73 -3.12 11.29
N ALA A 299 21.04 -2.91 10.01
CA ALA A 299 21.26 -1.57 9.46
C ALA A 299 19.97 -0.74 9.44
N LEU A 300 18.82 -1.38 9.18
CA LEU A 300 17.51 -0.73 9.24
C LEU A 300 17.15 -0.38 10.68
N ILE A 301 17.33 -1.30 11.64
CA ILE A 301 17.09 -1.06 13.07
C ILE A 301 17.94 0.12 13.55
N ALA A 302 19.25 0.11 13.31
CA ALA A 302 20.14 1.17 13.76
C ALA A 302 19.81 2.53 13.12
N GLY A 303 19.46 2.54 11.83
CA GLY A 303 18.96 3.73 11.14
C GLY A 303 17.66 4.24 11.77
N GLY A 304 16.68 3.35 12.00
CA GLY A 304 15.41 3.68 12.65
C GLY A 304 15.58 4.23 14.06
N MET A 305 16.43 3.58 14.87
CA MET A 305 16.79 4.05 16.21
C MET A 305 17.37 5.46 16.16
N THR A 306 18.27 5.73 15.22
CA THR A 306 18.90 7.05 15.05
C THR A 306 17.85 8.11 14.70
N GLY A 307 16.93 7.79 13.80
CA GLY A 307 15.81 8.67 13.45
C GLY A 307 14.90 8.97 14.62
N VAL A 308 14.46 7.95 15.35
CA VAL A 308 13.60 8.11 16.53
C VAL A 308 14.31 8.92 17.60
N THR A 309 15.57 8.61 17.92
CA THR A 309 16.38 9.38 18.88
C THR A 309 16.50 10.84 18.46
N THR A 310 16.76 11.12 17.17
CA THR A 310 16.85 12.49 16.67
C THR A 310 15.53 13.23 16.88
N ASN A 311 14.40 12.61 16.53
CA ASN A 311 13.10 13.24 16.73
C ASN A 311 12.79 13.45 18.22
N MET A 312 13.18 12.54 19.11
CA MET A 312 13.02 12.75 20.56
C MET A 312 13.85 13.94 21.08
N ILE A 313 15.12 14.04 20.68
CA ILE A 313 16.01 15.12 21.13
C ILE A 313 15.47 16.50 20.70
N PHE A 314 14.89 16.57 19.50
CA PHE A 314 14.36 17.81 18.94
C PHE A 314 12.87 18.03 19.25
N ASP A 315 12.24 17.14 20.02
CA ASP A 315 10.78 17.12 20.22
C ASP A 315 10.01 17.26 18.89
N ALA A 316 10.44 16.51 17.87
CA ALA A 316 9.93 16.65 16.52
C ALA A 316 8.82 15.63 16.22
N GLY A 317 7.75 16.10 15.57
CA GLY A 317 6.59 15.27 15.22
C GLY A 317 5.85 15.73 13.97
N LEU A 318 4.87 14.92 13.56
CA LEU A 318 3.93 15.25 12.48
C LEU A 318 2.55 15.56 13.05
N ARG A 319 1.76 16.37 12.34
CA ARG A 319 0.38 16.74 12.69
C ARG A 319 -0.64 15.66 12.34
N ALA A 320 -0.32 14.85 11.33
CA ALA A 320 -1.16 13.77 10.84
C ALA A 320 -0.29 12.67 10.23
N PRO A 321 -0.83 11.44 10.03
CA PRO A 321 -0.10 10.37 9.36
C PRO A 321 0.40 10.78 7.97
N ALA A 322 1.66 10.48 7.65
CA ALA A 322 2.20 10.64 6.31
C ALA A 322 1.80 9.45 5.43
N ALA A 323 0.90 9.69 4.47
CA ALA A 323 0.39 8.65 3.57
C ALA A 323 0.27 9.17 2.11
N PRO A 324 0.96 8.53 1.14
CA PRO A 324 2.00 7.50 1.32
C PRO A 324 3.19 8.04 2.13
N GLY A 325 4.03 7.17 2.69
CA GLY A 325 5.16 7.55 3.55
C GLY A 325 6.34 8.21 2.81
N SER A 326 6.06 9.09 1.85
CA SER A 326 7.05 9.81 1.06
C SER A 326 7.63 10.98 1.84
N ILE A 327 8.82 11.44 1.44
CA ILE A 327 9.39 12.66 2.02
C ILE A 327 8.47 13.87 1.84
N PHE A 328 7.72 13.95 0.73
CA PHE A 328 6.77 15.04 0.51
C PHE A 328 5.64 15.00 1.53
N ALA A 329 5.08 13.82 1.80
CA ALA A 329 4.03 13.67 2.81
C ALA A 329 4.55 13.93 4.22
N VAL A 330 5.76 13.46 4.53
CA VAL A 330 6.44 13.73 5.81
C VAL A 330 6.60 15.23 6.00
N ILE A 331 7.23 15.94 5.06
CA ILE A 331 7.47 17.39 5.14
C ILE A 331 6.17 18.20 5.17
N ALA A 332 5.16 17.78 4.40
CA ALA A 332 3.86 18.44 4.40
C ALA A 332 3.14 18.35 5.76
N GLN A 333 3.29 17.22 6.46
CA GLN A 333 2.67 17.00 7.76
C GLN A 333 3.55 17.40 8.94
N THR A 334 4.79 17.84 8.72
CA THR A 334 5.69 18.25 9.79
C THR A 334 5.13 19.44 10.57
N ALA A 335 5.19 19.36 11.90
CA ALA A 335 4.86 20.49 12.75
C ALA A 335 5.79 21.68 12.49
N SER A 336 5.33 22.93 12.65
CA SER A 336 6.08 24.14 12.23
C SER A 336 7.39 24.31 12.99
N ASP A 337 7.45 23.82 14.23
CA ASP A 337 8.62 23.78 15.10
C ASP A 337 9.52 22.55 14.87
N SER A 338 9.07 21.58 14.09
CA SER A 338 9.65 20.24 14.02
C SER A 338 10.50 20.00 12.76
N TYR A 339 10.55 20.95 11.82
CA TYR A 339 11.25 20.79 10.53
C TYR A 339 12.72 20.36 10.67
N ILE A 340 13.46 21.00 11.57
CA ILE A 340 14.88 20.71 11.77
C ILE A 340 15.05 19.26 12.26
N GLY A 341 14.31 18.87 13.31
CA GLY A 341 14.37 17.52 13.86
C GLY A 341 13.97 16.44 12.85
N VAL A 342 12.86 16.66 12.12
CA VAL A 342 12.40 15.71 11.09
C VAL A 342 13.41 15.56 9.97
N ILE A 343 13.93 16.66 9.40
CA ILE A 343 14.91 16.61 8.30
C ILE A 343 16.20 15.92 8.76
N LEU A 344 16.72 16.28 9.94
CA LEU A 344 17.90 15.63 10.51
C LEU A 344 17.64 14.15 10.76
N SER A 345 16.46 13.77 11.26
CA SER A 345 16.12 12.37 11.50
C SER A 345 16.21 11.54 10.22
N VAL A 346 15.72 12.06 9.09
CA VAL A 346 15.78 11.39 7.79
C VAL A 346 17.22 11.23 7.31
N ILE A 347 18.01 12.31 7.38
CA ILE A 347 19.42 12.33 6.92
C ILE A 347 20.27 11.39 7.78
N LEU A 348 20.19 11.49 9.11
CA LEU A 348 20.99 10.70 10.04
C LEU A 348 20.59 9.22 9.99
N SER A 349 19.29 8.92 9.88
CA SER A 349 18.83 7.53 9.68
C SER A 349 19.40 6.92 8.40
N ALA A 350 19.38 7.67 7.30
CA ALA A 350 19.95 7.23 6.03
C ALA A 350 21.47 7.04 6.12
N ALA A 351 22.18 7.97 6.76
CA ALA A 351 23.63 7.88 6.94
C ALA A 351 24.02 6.64 7.76
N VAL A 352 23.38 6.41 8.92
CA VAL A 352 23.67 5.26 9.78
C VAL A 352 23.35 3.95 9.08
N SER A 353 22.17 3.85 8.45
CA SER A 353 21.78 2.65 7.72
C SER A 353 22.73 2.38 6.54
N PHE A 354 23.12 3.42 5.79
CA PHE A 354 24.09 3.34 4.71
C PHE A 354 25.44 2.81 5.19
N VAL A 355 26.00 3.37 6.27
CA VAL A 355 27.31 2.98 6.79
C VAL A 355 27.31 1.51 7.21
N ILE A 356 26.32 1.09 8.01
CA ILE A 356 26.24 -0.28 8.52
C ILE A 356 26.02 -1.27 7.37
N ALA A 357 25.08 -0.96 6.46
CA ALA A 357 24.83 -1.80 5.28
C ALA A 357 26.08 -1.90 4.39
N SER A 358 26.81 -0.80 4.18
CA SER A 358 28.04 -0.77 3.38
C SER A 358 29.12 -1.67 3.99
N VAL A 359 29.30 -1.66 5.31
CA VAL A 359 30.24 -2.56 6.01
C VAL A 359 29.83 -4.02 5.81
N ILE A 360 28.55 -4.36 6.00
CA ILE A 360 28.04 -5.72 5.83
C ILE A 360 28.23 -6.21 4.38
N LEU A 361 27.85 -5.41 3.39
CA LEU A 361 27.99 -5.75 1.97
C LEU A 361 29.45 -5.93 1.57
N ARG A 362 30.36 -5.05 2.03
CA ARG A 362 31.80 -5.20 1.76
C ARG A 362 32.40 -6.43 2.44
N ALA A 363 31.99 -6.75 3.66
CA ALA A 363 32.49 -7.91 4.40
C ALA A 363 32.03 -9.23 3.76
N THR A 364 30.84 -9.25 3.17
CA THR A 364 30.26 -10.47 2.57
C THR A 364 30.52 -10.62 1.07
N ARG A 365 31.03 -9.57 0.40
CA ARG A 365 31.26 -9.50 -1.04
C ARG A 365 31.96 -10.72 -1.66
N LYS A 366 33.02 -11.24 -1.04
CA LYS A 366 33.74 -12.42 -1.58
C LYS A 366 32.84 -13.66 -1.63
N ARG A 367 32.07 -13.89 -0.57
CA ARG A 367 31.11 -15.00 -0.50
C ARG A 367 29.99 -14.80 -1.52
N ASP A 368 29.52 -13.58 -1.68
CA ASP A 368 28.40 -13.26 -2.57
C ASP A 368 28.77 -13.38 -4.04
N LEU A 369 30.03 -13.10 -4.41
CA LEU A 369 30.55 -13.35 -5.76
C LEU A 369 30.73 -14.84 -6.07
N LEU A 370 30.92 -15.67 -5.05
CA LEU A 370 31.03 -17.13 -5.18
C LEU A 370 29.67 -17.83 -5.14
N ALA A 371 28.62 -17.13 -4.74
CA ALA A 371 27.27 -17.67 -4.71
C ALA A 371 26.68 -17.61 -6.13
N GLU A 372 26.52 -18.76 -6.78
CA GLU A 372 25.95 -18.90 -8.14
C GLU A 372 24.40 -18.72 -8.17
N GLY A 373 23.79 -18.27 -7.07
CA GLY A 373 22.34 -18.20 -6.90
C GLY A 373 21.76 -16.80 -7.11
N ASP A 374 20.57 -16.75 -7.70
CA ASP A 374 19.78 -15.51 -7.82
C ASP A 374 19.06 -15.16 -6.51
N GLU A 375 19.86 -14.75 -5.52
CA GLU A 375 19.37 -14.33 -4.20
C GLU A 375 18.39 -13.15 -4.31
N PHE A 376 18.56 -12.28 -5.32
CA PHE A 376 17.73 -11.09 -5.47
C PHE A 376 16.34 -11.45 -6.01
N ALA A 377 16.22 -12.23 -7.08
CA ALA A 377 14.91 -12.66 -7.57
C ALA A 377 14.18 -13.53 -6.53
N ALA A 378 14.91 -14.39 -5.80
CA ALA A 378 14.36 -15.14 -4.68
C ALA A 378 13.78 -14.20 -3.61
N ALA A 379 14.53 -13.16 -3.21
CA ALA A 379 14.05 -12.17 -2.26
C ALA A 379 12.85 -11.37 -2.78
N VAL A 380 12.84 -10.96 -4.06
CA VAL A 380 11.70 -10.27 -4.68
C VAL A 380 10.46 -11.17 -4.72
N SER A 381 10.64 -12.47 -5.00
CA SER A 381 9.56 -13.47 -4.93
C SER A 381 9.01 -13.62 -3.51
N GLN A 382 9.90 -13.70 -2.52
CA GLN A 382 9.54 -13.81 -1.11
C GLN A 382 8.82 -12.55 -0.61
N THR A 383 9.27 -11.37 -1.02
CA THR A 383 8.62 -10.09 -0.72
C THR A 383 7.19 -10.06 -1.23
N ALA A 384 6.93 -10.49 -2.47
CA ALA A 384 5.55 -10.53 -2.96
C ALA A 384 4.70 -11.62 -2.31
N ALA A 385 5.28 -12.78 -2.01
CA ALA A 385 4.59 -13.82 -1.24
C ALA A 385 4.20 -13.29 0.14
N ASN A 386 5.09 -12.56 0.80
CA ASN A 386 4.83 -11.93 2.10
C ASN A 386 3.79 -10.81 2.00
N LYS A 387 3.76 -10.05 0.89
CA LYS A 387 2.76 -9.00 0.64
C LYS A 387 1.36 -9.58 0.39
N GLY A 388 1.27 -10.78 -0.19
CA GLY A 388 0.00 -11.44 -0.52
C GLY A 388 -0.81 -10.74 -1.64
N LYS A 389 -0.30 -9.66 -2.24
CA LYS A 389 -0.86 -8.91 -3.37
C LYS A 389 0.25 -8.44 -4.31
N SER A 390 -0.03 -8.41 -5.62
CA SER A 390 0.91 -7.86 -6.61
C SER A 390 1.10 -6.35 -6.43
N SER A 391 2.26 -5.84 -6.85
CA SER A 391 2.64 -4.43 -6.69
C SER A 391 3.45 -4.03 -7.91
N ALA A 392 2.98 -3.05 -8.68
CA ALA A 392 3.64 -2.61 -9.90
C ALA A 392 5.13 -2.25 -9.67
N ALA A 393 5.45 -1.68 -8.50
CA ALA A 393 6.83 -1.38 -8.11
C ALA A 393 7.69 -2.63 -7.87
N LEU A 394 7.13 -3.72 -7.34
CA LEU A 394 7.84 -5.00 -7.20
C LEU A 394 7.97 -5.71 -8.55
N ASP A 395 6.97 -5.57 -9.41
CA ASP A 395 7.02 -6.12 -10.78
C ASP A 395 8.05 -5.40 -11.64
N ALA A 396 8.24 -4.08 -11.44
CA ALA A 396 9.31 -3.32 -12.06
C ALA A 396 10.71 -3.81 -11.63
N LEU A 397 10.89 -4.21 -10.36
CA LEU A 397 12.13 -4.81 -9.85
C LEU A 397 12.38 -6.22 -10.41
N ARG A 398 11.33 -6.98 -10.74
CA ARG A 398 11.48 -8.26 -11.46
C ARG A 398 11.87 -8.06 -12.92
N ALA A 399 11.30 -7.03 -13.55
CA ALA A 399 11.56 -6.73 -14.95
C ALA A 399 12.94 -6.09 -15.17
N SER A 400 13.54 -5.45 -14.17
CA SER A 400 14.95 -5.04 -14.24
C SER A 400 15.89 -6.23 -14.22
N ASP A 401 15.63 -7.24 -13.37
CA ASP A 401 16.39 -8.50 -13.38
C ASP A 401 16.35 -9.22 -14.74
N GLY A 402 15.16 -9.30 -15.36
CA GLY A 402 15.00 -9.92 -16.69
C GLY A 402 15.74 -9.20 -17.83
N ARG A 403 15.70 -7.86 -17.84
CA ARG A 403 16.41 -7.04 -18.84
C ARG A 403 17.92 -7.05 -18.65
N ASP A 404 18.39 -7.17 -17.41
CA ASP A 404 19.81 -7.27 -17.12
C ASP A 404 20.35 -8.66 -17.51
N ARG A 405 19.56 -9.73 -17.36
CA ARG A 405 19.90 -11.05 -17.92
C ARG A 405 19.99 -11.03 -19.43
N GLU A 406 19.07 -10.33 -20.10
CA GLU A 406 19.08 -10.18 -21.56
C GLU A 406 20.25 -9.30 -22.01
N ALA A 407 20.61 -8.25 -21.28
CA ALA A 407 21.78 -7.41 -21.56
C ALA A 407 23.11 -8.13 -21.26
N VAL A 408 23.18 -8.95 -20.21
CA VAL A 408 24.36 -9.76 -19.87
C VAL A 408 24.48 -10.95 -20.82
N ARG A 409 23.37 -11.57 -21.24
CA ARG A 409 23.37 -12.61 -22.27
C ARG A 409 23.69 -12.02 -23.64
N ALA A 410 23.19 -10.84 -23.98
CA ALA A 410 23.55 -10.13 -25.20
C ALA A 410 25.01 -9.67 -25.18
N ALA A 411 25.56 -9.29 -24.01
CA ALA A 411 26.98 -8.99 -23.85
C ALA A 411 27.84 -10.26 -23.93
N GLY A 412 27.39 -11.39 -23.36
CA GLY A 412 28.03 -12.70 -23.50
C GLY A 412 27.99 -13.23 -24.94
N GLU A 413 26.85 -13.11 -25.61
CA GLU A 413 26.66 -13.41 -27.03
C GLU A 413 27.42 -12.43 -27.93
N ALA A 414 27.68 -11.20 -27.49
CA ALA A 414 28.55 -10.26 -28.21
C ALA A 414 30.04 -10.61 -28.04
N VAL A 415 30.42 -11.14 -26.87
CA VAL A 415 31.77 -11.69 -26.62
C VAL A 415 31.97 -12.99 -27.41
N ASP A 416 30.99 -13.90 -27.45
CA ASP A 416 31.02 -15.12 -28.28
C ASP A 416 30.94 -14.81 -29.79
N ARG A 417 30.29 -13.71 -30.20
CA ARG A 417 30.31 -13.22 -31.58
C ARG A 417 31.67 -12.63 -31.97
N LEU A 418 32.36 -11.94 -31.06
CA LEU A 418 33.73 -11.47 -31.29
C LEU A 418 34.74 -12.64 -31.44
N GLU A 419 34.44 -13.82 -30.87
CA GLU A 419 35.24 -15.03 -31.05
C GLU A 419 34.83 -15.88 -32.28
N SER A 420 33.61 -15.70 -32.82
CA SER A 420 33.10 -16.47 -33.98
C SER A 420 32.99 -15.69 -35.29
N GLU A 421 33.12 -14.37 -35.30
CA GLU A 421 33.12 -13.52 -36.50
C GLU A 421 34.44 -13.55 -37.31
N ALA A 422 35.32 -14.51 -37.02
CA ALA A 422 36.44 -14.88 -37.90
C ALA A 422 36.07 -15.96 -38.93
N ASP A 423 34.85 -16.53 -38.91
CA ASP A 423 34.48 -17.55 -39.89
C ASP A 423 33.01 -17.47 -40.32
N THR A 424 32.82 -17.25 -41.63
CA THR A 424 31.61 -17.44 -42.46
C THR A 424 30.50 -16.36 -42.51
N GLY A 425 30.66 -15.52 -43.53
CA GLY A 425 29.68 -14.98 -44.50
C GLY A 425 28.17 -15.23 -44.32
N GLY A 426 27.41 -14.14 -44.29
CA GLY A 426 25.97 -14.11 -44.06
C GLY A 426 25.06 -14.54 -45.22
N ARG A 427 23.77 -14.70 -44.88
CA ARG A 427 22.60 -14.54 -45.74
C ARG A 427 21.34 -14.36 -44.88
N LEU A 428 20.61 -13.29 -45.14
CA LEU A 428 19.25 -13.04 -44.67
C LEU A 428 18.29 -13.65 -45.71
N ASP A 429 17.23 -14.31 -45.25
CA ASP A 429 16.08 -14.66 -46.09
C ASP A 429 14.80 -14.16 -45.44
N GLY A 430 14.00 -13.47 -46.25
CA GLY A 430 12.80 -12.76 -45.84
C GLY A 430 11.55 -13.65 -45.82
N GLY A 431 10.52 -13.15 -45.14
CA GLY A 431 9.16 -13.71 -45.16
C GLY A 431 8.14 -12.59 -45.02
N VAL A 432 7.52 -12.26 -46.15
CA VAL A 432 6.63 -11.11 -46.39
C VAL A 432 5.26 -11.27 -45.71
N VAL A 433 4.80 -10.14 -45.15
CA VAL A 433 3.46 -9.83 -44.64
C VAL A 433 2.46 -9.65 -45.79
N THR A 434 1.23 -10.10 -45.59
CA THR A 434 0.04 -9.51 -46.24
C THR A 434 -1.06 -9.33 -45.19
N THR A 435 -1.88 -8.29 -45.13
CA THR A 435 -1.87 -6.91 -45.66
C THR A 435 -3.07 -6.22 -45.01
N ARG A 436 -2.90 -5.63 -43.83
CA ARG A 436 -3.78 -4.56 -43.33
C ARG A 436 -2.99 -3.75 -42.31
N GLN A 437 -2.78 -2.47 -42.60
CA GLN A 437 -2.08 -1.56 -41.70
C GLN A 437 -2.91 -1.41 -40.42
N VAL A 438 -2.32 -1.73 -39.28
CA VAL A 438 -3.00 -1.65 -37.98
C VAL A 438 -3.09 -0.20 -37.54
N ARG A 439 -4.29 0.39 -37.61
CA ARG A 439 -4.55 1.77 -37.14
C ARG A 439 -5.42 1.79 -35.89
N THR A 440 -6.27 0.79 -35.70
CA THR A 440 -7.18 0.71 -34.56
C THR A 440 -6.94 -0.56 -33.75
N ILE A 441 -6.51 -0.39 -32.49
CA ILE A 441 -6.26 -1.47 -31.54
C ILE A 441 -7.31 -1.42 -30.43
N VAL A 442 -8.01 -2.52 -30.18
CA VAL A 442 -9.07 -2.61 -29.15
C VAL A 442 -8.73 -3.66 -28.10
N PHE A 443 -8.71 -3.24 -26.84
CA PHE A 443 -8.67 -4.14 -25.68
C PHE A 443 -10.09 -4.59 -25.33
N ALA A 444 -10.37 -5.89 -25.44
CA ALA A 444 -11.69 -6.43 -25.18
C ALA A 444 -11.73 -7.32 -23.93
N CYS A 445 -12.65 -7.02 -23.02
CA CYS A 445 -12.99 -7.87 -21.87
C CYS A 445 -14.52 -7.99 -21.72
N ASP A 446 -15.03 -8.83 -20.83
CA ASP A 446 -16.48 -9.04 -20.71
C ASP A 446 -17.27 -7.76 -20.41
N ALA A 447 -16.76 -6.90 -19.53
CA ALA A 447 -17.45 -5.67 -19.10
C ALA A 447 -16.97 -4.39 -19.82
N GLY A 448 -15.86 -4.45 -20.56
CA GLY A 448 -15.25 -3.28 -21.21
C GLY A 448 -14.62 -2.25 -20.26
N MET A 449 -14.53 -2.53 -18.95
CA MET A 449 -13.97 -1.62 -17.95
C MET A 449 -12.97 -2.36 -17.05
N GLY A 450 -12.05 -1.61 -16.41
CA GLY A 450 -11.07 -2.17 -15.47
C GLY A 450 -9.73 -2.54 -16.11
N SER A 451 -9.37 -3.82 -16.09
CA SER A 451 -8.04 -4.30 -16.52
C SER A 451 -7.73 -4.05 -18.00
N SER A 452 -8.73 -4.12 -18.87
CA SER A 452 -8.61 -3.77 -20.30
C SER A 452 -8.32 -2.28 -20.52
N ALA A 453 -8.90 -1.40 -19.70
CA ALA A 453 -8.66 0.04 -19.77
C ALA A 453 -7.23 0.41 -19.35
N MET A 454 -6.71 -0.27 -18.33
CA MET A 454 -5.32 -0.12 -17.92
C MET A 454 -4.35 -0.67 -18.98
N GLY A 455 -4.62 -1.85 -19.55
CA GLY A 455 -3.81 -2.41 -20.66
C GLY A 455 -3.78 -1.49 -21.89
N ALA A 456 -4.93 -0.94 -22.28
CA ALA A 456 -5.03 0.06 -23.35
C ALA A 456 -4.19 1.32 -23.06
N SER A 457 -4.13 1.75 -21.80
CA SER A 457 -3.32 2.90 -21.39
C SER A 457 -1.81 2.60 -21.45
N VAL A 458 -1.41 1.39 -21.06
CA VAL A 458 -0.01 0.92 -21.16
C VAL A 458 0.44 0.86 -22.61
N LEU A 459 -0.33 0.22 -23.50
CA LEU A 459 0.04 0.10 -24.92
C LEU A 459 0.05 1.46 -25.62
N ARG A 460 -0.93 2.33 -25.35
CA ARG A 460 -0.95 3.71 -25.87
C ARG A 460 0.32 4.47 -25.55
N ASN A 461 0.80 4.35 -24.30
CA ASN A 461 2.05 4.99 -23.88
C ASN A 461 3.28 4.39 -24.58
N LYS A 462 3.30 3.08 -24.85
CA LYS A 462 4.38 2.42 -25.60
C LYS A 462 4.41 2.88 -27.07
N ILE A 463 3.25 2.90 -27.74
CA ILE A 463 3.12 3.37 -29.13
C ILE A 463 3.55 4.84 -29.25
N LYS A 464 3.12 5.70 -28.34
CA LYS A 464 3.55 7.11 -28.32
C LYS A 464 5.06 7.27 -28.10
N LYS A 465 5.65 6.48 -27.20
CA LYS A 465 7.12 6.45 -26.99
C LYS A 465 7.88 5.95 -28.21
N ALA A 466 7.26 5.09 -29.03
CA ALA A 466 7.83 4.59 -30.26
C ALA A 466 7.76 5.60 -31.42
N GLY A 467 7.13 6.76 -31.23
CA GLY A 467 7.02 7.84 -32.23
C GLY A 467 5.86 7.67 -33.21
N ILE A 468 4.90 6.80 -32.91
CA ILE A 468 3.77 6.47 -33.80
C ILE A 468 2.54 7.24 -33.33
N GLU A 469 2.07 8.20 -34.12
CA GLU A 469 0.94 9.08 -33.75
C GLU A 469 -0.40 8.66 -34.40
N ASP A 470 -0.36 7.91 -35.50
CA ASP A 470 -1.53 7.56 -36.32
C ASP A 470 -2.26 6.27 -35.88
N VAL A 471 -2.10 5.86 -34.61
CA VAL A 471 -2.68 4.62 -34.08
C VAL A 471 -3.57 4.89 -32.86
N THR A 472 -4.83 4.48 -32.98
CA THR A 472 -5.84 4.62 -31.94
C THR A 472 -5.94 3.36 -31.10
N VAL A 473 -5.67 3.49 -29.79
CA VAL A 473 -5.82 2.39 -28.82
C VAL A 473 -7.03 2.63 -27.92
N THR A 474 -8.01 1.73 -27.88
CA THR A 474 -9.21 1.85 -27.04
C THR A 474 -9.51 0.57 -26.27
N ASN A 475 -10.51 0.61 -25.40
CA ASN A 475 -11.07 -0.58 -24.75
C ASN A 475 -12.58 -0.63 -25.01
N LYS A 476 -13.13 -1.85 -25.13
CA LYS A 476 -14.57 -2.10 -25.29
C LYS A 476 -14.96 -3.40 -24.59
N ALA A 477 -16.25 -3.55 -24.29
CA ALA A 477 -16.80 -4.85 -23.92
C ALA A 477 -16.80 -5.75 -25.15
N ILE A 478 -16.57 -7.07 -25.00
CA ILE A 478 -16.58 -8.01 -26.13
C ILE A 478 -17.87 -7.86 -26.92
N ALA A 479 -19.03 -7.82 -26.24
CA ALA A 479 -20.34 -7.65 -26.87
C ALA A 479 -20.47 -6.39 -27.75
N ASN A 480 -19.60 -5.39 -27.57
CA ASN A 480 -19.59 -4.14 -28.33
C ASN A 480 -18.43 -4.06 -29.34
N LEU A 481 -17.74 -5.16 -29.61
CA LEU A 481 -16.75 -5.23 -30.70
C LEU A 481 -17.45 -5.10 -32.05
N ASP A 482 -16.85 -4.32 -32.92
CA ASP A 482 -17.31 -4.03 -34.27
C ASP A 482 -16.15 -4.20 -35.27
N ALA A 483 -16.47 -4.17 -36.57
CA ALA A 483 -15.50 -4.37 -37.64
C ALA A 483 -14.48 -3.22 -37.81
N SER A 484 -14.49 -2.19 -36.95
CA SER A 484 -13.53 -1.09 -37.00
C SER A 484 -12.18 -1.43 -36.35
N ALA A 485 -12.11 -2.52 -35.59
CA ALA A 485 -10.87 -2.99 -34.97
C ALA A 485 -9.98 -3.71 -35.99
N ASP A 486 -8.76 -3.23 -36.20
CA ASP A 486 -7.76 -3.93 -37.02
C ASP A 486 -7.01 -4.99 -36.18
N LEU A 487 -6.84 -4.73 -34.87
CA LEU A 487 -6.23 -5.65 -33.92
C LEU A 487 -7.00 -5.65 -32.59
N VAL A 488 -7.30 -6.85 -32.08
CA VAL A 488 -8.03 -7.07 -30.83
C VAL A 488 -7.15 -7.81 -29.82
N ILE A 489 -7.01 -7.24 -28.62
CA ILE A 489 -6.25 -7.83 -27.51
C ILE A 489 -7.22 -8.32 -26.43
N THR A 490 -7.13 -9.60 -26.07
CA THR A 490 -8.02 -10.26 -25.10
C THR A 490 -7.23 -11.14 -24.13
N GLN A 491 -7.83 -11.50 -23.00
CA GLN A 491 -7.31 -12.62 -22.21
C GLN A 491 -7.51 -13.95 -22.95
N ASN A 492 -6.61 -14.92 -22.74
CA ASN A 492 -6.67 -16.23 -23.42
C ASN A 492 -8.06 -16.88 -23.40
N GLN A 493 -8.76 -16.80 -22.26
CA GLN A 493 -10.10 -17.40 -22.08
C GLN A 493 -11.19 -16.71 -22.90
N LEU A 494 -10.94 -15.51 -23.41
CA LEU A 494 -11.90 -14.67 -24.11
C LEU A 494 -11.59 -14.50 -25.60
N THR A 495 -10.42 -14.95 -26.07
CA THR A 495 -9.99 -14.79 -27.46
C THR A 495 -10.94 -15.47 -28.44
N ASP A 496 -11.38 -16.70 -28.15
CA ASP A 496 -12.28 -17.41 -29.06
C ASP A 496 -13.62 -16.69 -29.21
N ARG A 497 -14.15 -16.10 -28.13
CA ARG A 497 -15.37 -15.28 -28.18
C ARG A 497 -15.17 -14.01 -29.02
N ALA A 498 -14.03 -13.33 -28.88
CA ALA A 498 -13.74 -12.14 -29.68
C ALA A 498 -13.55 -12.47 -31.17
N ARG A 499 -12.93 -13.62 -31.50
CA ARG A 499 -12.79 -14.10 -32.88
C ARG A 499 -14.11 -14.31 -33.59
N HIS A 500 -15.13 -14.81 -32.88
CA HIS A 500 -16.47 -14.96 -33.45
C HIS A 500 -17.13 -13.60 -33.78
N GLN A 501 -16.78 -12.54 -33.05
CA GLN A 501 -17.38 -11.23 -33.22
C GLN A 501 -16.68 -10.36 -34.26
N THR A 502 -15.34 -10.45 -34.34
CA THR A 502 -14.52 -9.73 -35.33
C THR A 502 -13.55 -10.70 -35.99
N PRO A 503 -14.01 -11.56 -36.92
CA PRO A 503 -13.18 -12.59 -37.54
C PRO A 503 -12.03 -12.03 -38.39
N ASP A 504 -12.21 -10.83 -38.94
CA ASP A 504 -11.26 -10.19 -39.86
C ASP A 504 -10.16 -9.39 -39.15
N ALA A 505 -10.23 -9.26 -37.81
CA ALA A 505 -9.22 -8.55 -37.01
C ALA A 505 -8.05 -9.47 -36.63
N ILE A 506 -6.86 -8.89 -36.41
CA ILE A 506 -5.72 -9.62 -35.83
C ILE A 506 -6.00 -9.85 -34.35
N HIS A 507 -5.95 -11.10 -33.87
CA HIS A 507 -6.22 -11.42 -32.45
C HIS A 507 -4.95 -11.74 -31.68
N VAL A 508 -4.71 -11.00 -30.60
CA VAL A 508 -3.59 -11.23 -29.69
C VAL A 508 -4.12 -11.62 -28.31
N SER A 509 -3.78 -12.84 -27.88
CA SER A 509 -4.16 -13.37 -26.57
C SER A 509 -3.06 -13.10 -25.54
N VAL A 510 -3.43 -12.57 -24.37
CA VAL A 510 -2.52 -12.31 -23.24
C VAL A 510 -3.00 -13.02 -21.98
N ASP A 511 -2.07 -13.38 -21.08
CA ASP A 511 -2.44 -13.95 -19.78
C ASP A 511 -3.03 -12.89 -18.84
N ASN A 512 -2.52 -11.66 -18.93
CA ASN A 512 -2.96 -10.52 -18.13
C ASN A 512 -2.79 -9.21 -18.89
N PHE A 513 -3.73 -8.28 -18.72
CA PHE A 513 -3.71 -6.99 -19.40
C PHE A 513 -2.65 -6.01 -18.87
N MET A 514 -2.15 -6.23 -17.66
CA MET A 514 -1.22 -5.27 -17.04
C MET A 514 0.23 -5.46 -17.47
N ASN A 515 0.63 -6.68 -17.81
CA ASN A 515 2.02 -7.00 -18.12
C ASN A 515 2.06 -8.20 -19.07
N SER A 516 2.20 -7.94 -20.37
CA SER A 516 2.39 -8.96 -21.37
C SER A 516 3.56 -8.58 -22.28
N PRO A 517 4.55 -9.47 -22.49
CA PRO A 517 5.65 -9.21 -23.43
C PRO A 517 5.13 -9.03 -24.87
N LYS A 518 3.94 -9.57 -25.17
CA LYS A 518 3.27 -9.40 -26.47
C LYS A 518 2.96 -7.95 -26.82
N TYR A 519 3.00 -7.02 -25.86
CA TYR A 519 2.81 -5.61 -26.18
C TYR A 519 3.99 -5.03 -26.94
N ASP A 520 5.20 -5.51 -26.65
CA ASP A 520 6.40 -5.08 -27.38
C ASP A 520 6.36 -5.66 -28.80
N GLU A 521 5.96 -6.93 -28.97
CA GLU A 521 5.70 -7.54 -30.29
C GLU A 521 4.65 -6.75 -31.10
N VAL A 522 3.57 -6.29 -30.46
CA VAL A 522 2.53 -5.47 -31.13
C VAL A 522 3.09 -4.09 -31.51
N VAL A 523 3.92 -3.47 -30.66
CA VAL A 523 4.54 -2.19 -31.00
C VAL A 523 5.51 -2.34 -32.16
N ASP A 524 6.32 -3.41 -32.19
CA ASP A 524 7.25 -3.69 -33.27
C ASP A 524 6.50 -3.97 -34.58
N LEU A 525 5.46 -4.82 -34.56
CA LEU A 525 4.59 -5.05 -35.71
C LEU A 525 4.00 -3.75 -36.27
N VAL A 526 3.49 -2.88 -35.40
CA VAL A 526 2.90 -1.59 -35.82
C VAL A 526 3.99 -0.65 -36.34
N ARG A 527 5.17 -0.63 -35.70
CA ARG A 527 6.31 0.18 -36.13
C ARG A 527 6.78 -0.22 -37.52
N ASP A 528 6.99 -1.50 -37.77
CA ASP A 528 7.47 -2.03 -39.05
C ASP A 528 6.49 -1.67 -40.17
N GLN A 529 5.18 -1.81 -39.91
CA GLN A 529 4.13 -1.41 -40.86
C GLN A 529 4.07 0.10 -41.15
N HIS A 530 4.57 0.96 -40.25
CA HIS A 530 4.56 2.42 -40.43
C HIS A 530 5.91 2.96 -40.91
N GLN A 531 7.00 2.19 -40.80
CA GLN A 531 8.31 2.54 -41.36
C GLN A 531 8.45 2.11 -42.83
N ASP A 532 7.84 1.01 -43.24
CA ASP A 532 7.85 0.53 -44.64
C ASP A 532 6.86 1.27 -45.56
N GLY A 533 6.13 2.25 -45.03
CA GLY A 533 5.11 3.03 -45.75
C GLY A 533 5.46 4.50 -46.02
N ALA A 534 6.72 4.92 -45.77
CA ALA A 534 7.20 6.28 -45.97
C ALA A 534 7.97 6.46 -47.29
#